data_AF-A0A7U3YNF6-F1
#
_entry.id   AF-A0A7U3YNF6-F1
#
_cell.length_a   1.000
_cell.length_b   1.000
_cell.length_c   1.000
_cell.angle_alpha   90.00
_cell.angle_beta   90.00
_cell.angle_gamma   90.00
#
_symmetry.space_group_name_H-M   'P 1'
#
loop_
_entity.id
_entity.type
_entity.pdbx_description
1 polymer ?
#
loop_
_entity_poly.entity_id
_entity_poly.type
_entity_poly.pdbx_seq_one_letter_code
_entity_poly.pdbx_strand_id
1 'polypeptide(L)' 'MRNSTEIRIWMLRHQMTVESARRALGYRNHTPVSLTIDGKKNLRKVLQYLKDQGCPEHYLDLPKSMEKAA' A
#
# COMPACT_ATOMS: atom_id res chain seq x y z
N MET A 1 -5.21 11.40 -5.95
CA MET A 1 -4.30 11.74 -4.84
C MET A 1 -4.44 10.67 -3.77
N ARG A 2 -3.34 10.01 -3.41
CA ARG A 2 -3.34 8.92 -2.41
C ARG A 2 -3.81 9.41 -1.04
N ASN A 3 -4.76 8.70 -0.45
CA ASN A 3 -5.28 9.04 0.88
C ASN A 3 -4.53 8.24 1.96
N SER A 4 -3.37 8.75 2.36
CA SER A 4 -2.50 8.07 3.34
C SER A 4 -3.15 7.85 4.69
N THR A 5 -4.11 8.70 5.09
CA THR A 5 -4.83 8.58 6.36
C THR A 5 -5.79 7.39 6.31
N GLU A 6 -6.62 7.31 5.27
CA GLU A 6 -7.54 6.18 5.07
C GLU A 6 -6.80 4.86 4.94
N ILE A 7 -5.66 4.82 4.23
CA ILE A 7 -4.83 3.61 4.14
C ILE A 7 -4.37 3.17 5.54
N ARG A 8 -3.88 4.09 6.37
CA ARG A 8 -3.43 3.77 7.74
C ARG A 8 -4.57 3.30 8.63
N ILE A 9 -5.75 3.92 8.53
CA ILE A 9 -6.96 3.50 9.26
C ILE A 9 -7.38 2.10 8.82
N TRP A 10 -7.40 1.84 7.51
CA TRP A 10 -7.71 0.53 6.95
C TRP A 10 -6.73 -0.53 7.46
N MET A 11 -5.42 -0.24 7.41
CA MET A 11 -4.38 -1.15 7.93
C MET A 11 -4.61 -1.48 9.41
N LEU A 12 -4.89 -0.47 10.24
CA LEU A 12 -5.17 -0.67 11.67
C LEU A 12 -6.40 -1.57 11.89
N ARG A 13 -7.48 -1.34 11.14
CA ARG A 13 -8.71 -2.16 11.21
C ARG A 13 -8.47 -3.62 10.81
N HIS A 14 -7.48 -3.89 9.96
CA HIS A 14 -7.12 -5.22 9.49
C HIS A 14 -5.91 -5.82 10.23
N GLN A 15 -5.51 -5.22 11.36
CA GLN A 15 -4.34 -5.64 12.15
C GLN A 15 -3.02 -5.70 11.34
N MET A 16 -2.95 -4.90 10.28
CA MET A 16 -1.76 -4.75 9.46
C MET A 16 -0.94 -3.56 9.94
N THR A 17 0.39 -3.73 9.91
CA THR A 17 1.33 -2.65 10.22
C THR A 17 2.27 -2.44 9.05
N VAL A 18 2.93 -1.28 9.00
CA VAL A 18 3.99 -1.03 8.01
C VAL A 18 5.11 -2.08 8.13
N GLU A 19 5.39 -2.52 9.36
CA GLU A 19 6.40 -3.54 9.63
C GLU A 19 5.98 -4.94 9.16
N SER A 20 4.71 -5.33 9.31
CA SER A 20 4.22 -6.60 8.77
C SER A 20 4.23 -6.60 7.24
N ALA A 21 3.80 -5.50 6.61
CA ALA A 21 3.88 -5.32 5.16
C ALA A 21 5.33 -5.33 4.65
N ARG A 22 6.26 -4.69 5.37
CA ARG A 22 7.70 -4.74 5.07
C ARG A 22 8.21 -6.18 5.05
N ARG A 23 7.89 -6.95 6.10
CA ARG A 23 8.31 -8.35 6.24
C ARG A 23 7.74 -9.21 5.11
N ALA A 24 6.44 -9.07 4.82
CA ALA A 24 5.78 -9.80 3.74
C ALA A 24 6.41 -9.51 2.37
N LEU A 25 6.85 -8.28 2.13
CA LEU A 25 7.45 -7.86 0.86
C LEU A 25 8.98 -8.05 0.79
N GLY A 26 9.62 -8.52 1.87
CA GLY A 26 11.06 -8.76 1.92
C GLY A 26 11.92 -7.49 1.89
N TYR A 27 11.38 -6.32 2.24
CA TYR A 27 12.18 -5.09 2.28
C TYR A 27 13.09 -5.05 3.51
N ARG A 28 14.31 -4.53 3.36
CA ARG A 28 15.27 -4.39 4.47
C ARG A 28 14.84 -3.35 5.51
N ASN A 29 14.11 -2.31 5.10
CA ASN A 29 13.61 -1.24 5.97
C ASN A 29 12.16 -0.89 5.62
N HIS A 30 11.47 -0.19 6.52
CA HIS A 30 10.05 0.16 6.38
C HIS A 30 9.82 1.37 5.45
N THR A 31 10.87 2.15 5.17
CA THR A 31 10.82 3.39 4.38
C THR A 31 10.13 3.24 3.01
N PRO A 32 10.38 2.19 2.20
CA PRO A 32 9.70 1.98 0.93
C PRO A 32 8.19 1.88 1.06
N VAL A 33 7.71 1.18 2.10
CA VAL A 33 6.28 1.00 2.38
C VAL A 33 5.68 2.34 2.83
N SER A 34 6.29 3.02 3.81
CA SER A 34 5.80 4.33 4.29
C SER A 34 5.76 5.38 3.18
N LEU A 35 6.83 5.52 2.40
CA LEU A 35 6.88 6.48 1.29
C LEU A 35 5.83 6.16 0.21
N THR A 36 5.47 4.88 0.03
CA THR A 36 4.41 4.51 -0.90
C THR A 36 3.04 4.88 -0.33
N ILE A 37 2.75 4.57 0.94
CA ILE A 37 1.51 4.97 1.62
C ILE A 37 1.32 6.49 1.60
N ASP A 38 2.41 7.25 1.82
CA ASP A 38 2.41 8.71 1.84
C ASP A 38 2.33 9.36 0.44
N GLY A 39 2.23 8.59 -0.64
CA GLY A 39 2.17 9.16 -1.99
C GLY A 39 3.53 9.58 -2.57
N LYS A 40 4.61 9.52 -1.80
CA LYS A 40 5.96 9.97 -2.19
C LYS A 40 6.67 9.01 -3.14
N LYS A 41 6.26 7.74 -3.17
CA LYS A 41 6.72 6.71 -4.11
C LYS A 41 5.54 5.92 -4.67
N ASN A 42 5.74 5.33 -5.84
CA ASN A 42 4.75 4.49 -6.52
C ASN A 42 5.29 3.07 -6.70
N LEU A 43 5.67 2.43 -5.59
CA LEU A 43 6.19 1.06 -5.64
C LEU A 43 5.05 0.08 -5.92
N ARG A 44 4.99 -0.41 -7.17
CA ARG A 44 3.97 -1.36 -7.63
C ARG A 44 3.81 -2.56 -6.69
N LYS A 45 4.92 -3.13 -6.18
CA LYS A 45 4.86 -4.25 -5.24
C LYS A 45 4.09 -3.92 -3.94
N VAL A 46 4.27 -2.71 -3.40
CA VAL A 46 3.57 -2.29 -2.18
C VAL A 46 2.10 -2.04 -2.46
N LEU A 47 1.79 -1.35 -3.56
CA LEU A 47 0.42 -1.06 -3.96
C LEU A 47 -0.36 -2.35 -4.29
N GLN A 48 0.27 -3.26 -5.02
CA GLN A 48 -0.31 -4.57 -5.34
C GLN A 48 -0.54 -5.37 -4.06
N TYR A 49 0.44 -5.44 -3.16
CA TYR A 49 0.27 -6.11 -1.88
C TYR A 49 -0.90 -5.54 -1.08
N LEU A 50 -1.03 -4.22 -0.95
CA LEU A 50 -2.15 -3.61 -0.25
C LEU A 50 -3.49 -3.94 -0.94
N LYS A 51 -3.54 -3.89 -2.28
CA LYS A 51 -4.72 -4.29 -3.07
C LYS A 51 -5.10 -5.76 -2.85
N ASP A 52 -4.12 -6.67 -2.90
CA ASP A 52 -4.31 -8.12 -2.72
C ASP A 52 -4.78 -8.46 -1.30
N GLN A 53 -4.42 -7.64 -0.31
CA GLN A 53 -4.91 -7.74 1.06
C GLN A 53 -6.31 -7.13 1.25
N GLY A 54 -6.90 -6.54 0.21
CA GLY A 54 -8.26 -5.96 0.22
C GLY A 54 -8.30 -4.46 0.55
N CYS A 55 -7.18 -3.73 0.46
CA CYS A 55 -7.18 -2.29 0.62
C CYS A 55 -7.95 -1.64 -0.55
N PRO A 56 -8.96 -0.80 -0.27
CA PRO A 56 -9.75 -0.21 -1.34
C PRO A 56 -8.93 0.62 -2.34
N GLU A 57 -9.16 0.38 -3.63
CA GLU A 57 -8.36 0.97 -4.72
C GLU A 57 -8.45 2.50 -4.76
N HIS A 58 -9.61 3.05 -4.38
CA HIS A 58 -9.81 4.50 -4.31
C HIS A 58 -8.94 5.19 -3.25
N TYR A 59 -8.45 4.46 -2.24
CA TYR A 59 -7.47 4.99 -1.29
C TYR A 59 -6.04 4.96 -1.85
N LEU A 60 -5.72 3.90 -2.59
CA LEU A 60 -4.38 3.64 -3.10
C LEU A 60 -3.97 4.56 -4.26
N ASP A 61 -4.94 5.21 -4.91
CA ASP A 61 -4.70 6.09 -6.07
C ASP A 61 -3.82 5.35 -7.07
N LEU A 62 -4.27 4.15 -7.45
CA LEU A 62 -3.50 3.23 -8.27
C LEU A 62 -3.18 3.92 -9.61
N PRO A 63 -1.93 3.83 -10.09
CA PRO A 63 -1.63 4.31 -11.43
C PRO A 63 -2.51 3.55 -12.43
N LYS A 64 -3.08 4.24 -13.44
CA LYS A 64 -3.92 3.63 -14.49
C LYS A 64 -3.33 2.37 -15.15
N SER A 65 -2.00 2.22 -15.10
CA SER A 65 -1.28 1.01 -15.57
C SER A 65 -1.46 -0.24 -14.69
N MET A 66 -2.05 -0.13 -13.49
CA MET A 66 -2.36 -1.23 -12.58
C MET A 66 -3.87 -1.57 -12.53
N GLU A 67 -4.73 -0.77 -13.19
CA GLU A 67 -6.17 -1.01 -13.27
C GLU A 67 -6.56 -2.14 -14.24
N LYS A 68 -5.58 -2.85 -14.82
CA LYS A 68 -5.82 -4.01 -15.69
C LYS A 68 -4.98 -5.21 -15.29
N ALA A 69 -5.59 -6.05 -14.47
CA ALA A 69 -5.56 -7.50 -14.64
C ALA A 69 -6.98 -7.97 -14.32
N ALA A 70 -7.80 -8.06 -15.38
CA ALA A 70 -9.13 -8.64 -15.36
C ALA A 70 -9.02 -10.17 -15.42
#